data_AF-A0A3M7LVF2-F1
#
_entry.id   AF-A0A3M7LVF2-F1
#
_cell.length_a   1.000
_cell.length_b   1.000
_cell.length_c   1.000
_cell.angle_alpha   90.00
_cell.angle_beta   90.00
_cell.angle_gamma   90.00
#
_symmetry.space_group_name_H-M   'P 1'
#
loop_
_entity.id
_entity.type
_entity.pdbx_description
1 polymer ?
#
loop_
_entity_poly.entity_id
_entity_poly.type
_entity_poly.pdbx_seq_one_letter_code
_entity_poly.pdbx_strand_id
1 'polypeptide(L)'
;MSPYLPWPLSNLYRWDCISINDTPVHESLFRRIEQHYLDKSLREGISASPFEILTATAFTIFNEEQVKLAVVEVGMGGKLDATNILNNQVMCVIAKIARDHESFLGNTLSEIALHKAGILRENVPYIINPQNEPNVEHVITQYGDEIGAVQTDVNQIPKTLYTSPDWQRLRNTLLPIQQANALLAAVAAATALGSPDDIPRWSAAKPIMQIFTARNPGRLEIVKVPPVFGNTNGENASAVTGRRILVDGAHNPDAARMLCNYVNSKQRTLRRRVEGRENSLKAPKQGWRVTWVIAMTEGKDAERYLSILLQPGDTVITTTFGPVDGMPWVKPMDPKQLLEIAQHVQPSITGMAMPRDGVLRALCAAKYLTPEKAPIVLTGSLYLVGDFHRELRPRRAANYMTHPRFAQDRIEFEAMLQTEQKRVRELFSPQVSHYRVHGHHKIPEEELFASTVSSDPEEVDIVSEKQKEQILERTKLRDMQAELAAINETLDAIGNEEQNLLQQAALQDDSIKSRNQKADESAVENESREQQETNESLMEFKGLMNQTKEEKEIEEAPHPNTPSGGLRDEMPTTQPKGKLHDTRDAFDRAFEKDTGPKIRKHTGYIKKTVPDFRKRFGDATYAR
;
A
#
# COMPACT_ATOMS: atom_id res chain seq x y z
N MET A 1 1.35 12.08 -32.57
CA MET A 1 2.55 11.95 -31.71
C MET A 1 2.31 12.75 -30.45
N SER A 2 2.48 12.17 -29.26
CA SER A 2 2.32 12.89 -27.99
C SER A 2 3.67 12.99 -27.27
N PRO A 3 4.26 14.18 -27.09
CA PRO A 3 5.37 14.40 -26.19
C PRO A 3 4.87 14.57 -24.74
N TYR A 4 5.74 14.28 -23.76
CA TYR A 4 5.49 14.45 -22.31
C TYR A 4 4.47 13.51 -21.65
N LEU A 5 4.73 12.20 -21.73
CA LEU A 5 4.48 11.32 -20.58
C LEU A 5 5.82 11.04 -19.87
N PRO A 6 6.24 11.85 -18.87
CA PRO A 6 7.13 11.34 -17.85
C PRO A 6 6.41 10.22 -17.10
N TRP A 7 7.15 9.17 -16.73
CA TRP A 7 6.66 7.97 -16.02
C TRP A 7 5.60 8.28 -14.96
N PRO A 8 4.54 7.44 -14.83
CA PRO A 8 3.68 7.46 -13.66
C PRO A 8 4.53 7.06 -12.43
N LEU A 9 5.03 8.06 -11.71
CA LEU A 9 5.75 7.86 -10.46
C LEU A 9 4.73 7.35 -9.43
N SER A 10 4.94 6.17 -8.87
CA SER A 10 4.12 5.67 -7.75
C SER A 10 4.12 6.69 -6.60
N ASN A 11 2.91 7.02 -6.13
CA ASN A 11 2.57 8.31 -5.53
C ASN A 11 2.44 8.32 -4.00
N LEU A 12 2.68 7.22 -3.28
CA LEU A 12 2.59 7.18 -1.81
C LEU A 12 1.28 7.76 -1.24
N TYR A 13 0.18 7.48 -1.95
CA TYR A 13 -1.21 7.56 -1.49
C TYR A 13 -1.79 6.14 -1.32
N ARG A 14 -3.03 6.00 -0.83
CA ARG A 14 -3.64 4.69 -0.58
C ARG A 14 -3.88 3.87 -1.86
N TRP A 15 -4.11 4.50 -3.01
CA TRP A 15 -4.34 3.78 -4.27
C TRP A 15 -3.08 3.18 -4.90
N ASP A 16 -1.88 3.62 -4.51
CA ASP A 16 -0.63 3.12 -5.11
C ASP A 16 -0.28 1.67 -4.74
N CYS A 17 -0.92 1.09 -3.72
CA CYS A 17 -0.78 -0.34 -3.43
C CYS A 17 -1.54 -1.24 -4.42
N ILE A 18 -2.33 -0.66 -5.33
CA ILE A 18 -3.00 -1.36 -6.43
C ILE A 18 -2.42 -0.78 -7.73
N SER A 19 -1.69 -1.60 -8.47
CA SER A 19 -1.06 -1.22 -9.74
C SER A 19 -1.31 -2.27 -10.81
N ILE A 20 -1.44 -1.83 -12.05
CA ILE A 20 -1.62 -2.67 -13.24
C ILE A 20 -0.56 -2.24 -14.26
N ASN A 21 0.22 -3.19 -14.79
CA ASN A 21 1.33 -2.93 -15.72
C ASN A 21 2.27 -1.81 -15.22
N ASP A 22 2.79 -1.96 -13.99
CA ASP A 22 3.65 -1.01 -13.27
C ASP A 22 3.06 0.41 -13.07
N THR A 23 1.76 0.59 -13.31
CA THR A 23 1.05 1.89 -13.20
C THR A 23 0.01 1.83 -12.08
N PRO A 24 0.04 2.74 -11.09
CA PRO A 24 -1.02 2.86 -10.09
C PRO A 24 -2.40 3.07 -10.71
N VAL A 25 -3.44 2.48 -10.10
CA VAL A 25 -4.83 2.69 -10.52
C VAL A 25 -5.25 4.15 -10.31
N HIS A 26 -6.21 4.63 -11.12
CA HIS A 26 -6.70 6.00 -10.99
C HIS A 26 -7.47 6.20 -9.68
N GLU A 27 -7.33 7.37 -9.05
CA GLU A 27 -7.94 7.67 -7.76
C GLU A 27 -9.47 7.51 -7.78
N SER A 28 -10.15 7.95 -8.86
CA SER A 28 -11.60 7.77 -8.98
C SER A 28 -12.04 6.32 -9.13
N LEU A 29 -11.24 5.47 -9.78
CA LEU A 29 -11.50 4.02 -9.87
C LEU A 29 -11.38 3.36 -8.50
N PHE A 30 -10.30 3.68 -7.78
CA PHE A 30 -10.07 3.24 -6.41
C PHE A 30 -11.23 3.64 -5.49
N ARG A 31 -11.55 4.94 -5.43
CA ARG A 31 -12.58 5.48 -4.53
C ARG A 31 -13.99 4.99 -4.86
N ARG A 32 -14.35 4.84 -6.15
CA ARG A 32 -15.65 4.25 -6.57
C ARG A 32 -15.86 2.87 -5.96
N ILE A 33 -14.84 2.02 -6.04
CA ILE A 33 -14.94 0.62 -5.60
C ILE A 33 -14.73 0.50 -4.09
N GLU A 34 -13.85 1.29 -3.49
CA GLU A 34 -13.73 1.40 -2.03
C GLU A 34 -15.05 1.83 -1.39
N GLN A 35 -15.70 2.88 -1.90
CA GLN A 35 -16.97 3.37 -1.36
C GLN A 35 -18.08 2.31 -1.44
N HIS A 36 -18.15 1.56 -2.55
CA HIS A 36 -19.08 0.42 -2.65
C HIS A 36 -18.88 -0.60 -1.51
N TYR A 37 -17.63 -0.91 -1.15
CA TYR A 37 -17.34 -1.83 -0.06
C TYR A 37 -17.55 -1.24 1.33
N LEU A 38 -17.30 0.06 1.53
CA LEU A 38 -17.63 0.78 2.77
C LEU A 38 -19.15 0.79 2.99
N ASP A 39 -19.93 1.23 2.00
CA ASP A 39 -21.39 1.27 2.05
C ASP A 39 -21.98 -0.13 2.28
N LYS A 40 -21.40 -1.14 1.62
CA LYS A 40 -21.78 -2.55 1.83
C LYS A 40 -21.50 -3.01 3.25
N SER A 41 -20.31 -2.74 3.78
CA SER A 41 -19.91 -3.14 5.14
C SER A 41 -20.79 -2.49 6.22
N LEU A 42 -21.17 -1.22 6.02
CA LEU A 42 -22.14 -0.52 6.88
C LEU A 42 -23.55 -1.12 6.77
N ARG A 43 -24.08 -1.25 5.55
CA ARG A 43 -25.46 -1.71 5.29
C ARG A 43 -25.70 -3.14 5.76
N GLU A 44 -24.71 -4.02 5.61
CA GLU A 44 -24.81 -5.45 5.94
C GLU A 44 -24.20 -5.78 7.32
N GLY A 45 -23.74 -4.77 8.08
CA GLY A 45 -23.24 -4.93 9.46
C GLY A 45 -21.91 -5.68 9.59
N ILE A 46 -21.23 -5.93 8.47
CA ILE A 46 -20.03 -6.81 8.37
C ILE A 46 -18.90 -6.32 9.28
N SER A 47 -18.80 -5.00 9.50
CA SER A 47 -17.77 -4.38 10.34
C SER A 47 -16.33 -4.67 9.85
N ALA A 48 -16.16 -4.85 8.54
CA ALA A 48 -14.90 -5.19 7.91
C ALA A 48 -13.80 -4.13 8.18
N SER A 49 -12.57 -4.60 8.40
CA SER A 49 -11.41 -3.74 8.64
C SER A 49 -11.00 -2.98 7.37
N PRO A 50 -10.25 -1.86 7.50
CA PRO A 50 -9.74 -1.11 6.33
C PRO A 50 -8.87 -1.94 5.38
N PHE A 51 -8.26 -3.04 5.85
CA PHE A 51 -7.46 -3.92 4.99
C PHE A 51 -8.32 -4.95 4.23
N GLU A 52 -9.43 -5.42 4.81
CA GLU A 52 -10.41 -6.26 4.11
C GLU A 52 -11.15 -5.45 3.03
N ILE A 53 -11.54 -4.21 3.33
CA ILE A 53 -12.10 -3.26 2.34
C ILE A 53 -11.10 -3.02 1.20
N LEU A 54 -9.83 -2.77 1.52
CA LEU A 54 -8.77 -2.59 0.52
C LEU A 54 -8.55 -3.85 -0.33
N THR A 55 -8.57 -5.03 0.28
CA THR A 55 -8.38 -6.31 -0.43
C THR A 55 -9.53 -6.59 -1.38
N ALA A 56 -10.78 -6.38 -0.95
CA ALA A 56 -11.96 -6.48 -1.80
C ALA A 56 -11.91 -5.48 -2.96
N THR A 57 -11.45 -4.25 -2.69
CA THR A 57 -11.24 -3.21 -3.71
C THR A 57 -10.20 -3.65 -4.76
N ALA A 58 -9.05 -4.19 -4.32
CA ALA A 58 -8.00 -4.68 -5.21
C ALA A 58 -8.46 -5.83 -6.10
N PHE A 59 -9.12 -6.85 -5.53
CA PHE A 59 -9.57 -8.01 -6.31
C PHE A 59 -10.70 -7.65 -7.27
N THR A 60 -11.59 -6.71 -6.92
CA THR A 60 -12.62 -6.22 -7.84
C THR A 60 -12.02 -5.41 -8.98
N ILE A 61 -11.03 -4.54 -8.71
CA ILE A 61 -10.29 -3.84 -9.79
C ILE A 61 -9.58 -4.85 -10.70
N PHE A 62 -8.88 -5.85 -10.16
CA PHE A 62 -8.21 -6.87 -10.98
C PHE A 62 -9.19 -7.69 -11.84
N ASN A 63 -10.43 -7.87 -11.38
CA ASN A 63 -11.48 -8.55 -12.14
C ASN A 63 -12.14 -7.65 -13.21
N GLU A 64 -12.45 -6.38 -12.89
CA GLU A 64 -12.94 -5.39 -13.88
C GLU A 64 -11.89 -5.18 -14.99
N GLU A 65 -10.62 -4.99 -14.64
CA GLU A 65 -9.48 -4.79 -15.55
C GLU A 65 -8.92 -6.10 -16.13
N GLN A 66 -9.60 -7.23 -15.92
CA GLN A 66 -9.33 -8.51 -16.58
C GLN A 66 -7.89 -9.05 -16.41
N VAL A 67 -7.24 -8.74 -15.29
CA VAL A 67 -5.84 -9.08 -14.97
C VAL A 67 -5.61 -10.60 -15.02
N LYS A 68 -4.61 -11.05 -15.80
CA LYS A 68 -4.33 -12.48 -16.01
C LYS A 68 -3.35 -13.10 -15.01
N LEU A 69 -2.52 -12.27 -14.37
CA LEU A 69 -1.62 -12.66 -13.28
C LEU A 69 -1.46 -11.45 -12.35
N ALA A 70 -1.70 -11.66 -11.05
CA ALA A 70 -1.52 -10.65 -10.02
C ALA A 70 -0.44 -11.09 -9.03
N VAL A 71 0.41 -10.16 -8.60
CA VAL A 71 1.32 -10.34 -7.47
C VAL A 71 0.67 -9.69 -6.26
N VAL A 72 0.29 -10.49 -5.26
CA VAL A 72 -0.46 -10.04 -4.09
C VAL A 72 0.45 -10.10 -2.85
N GLU A 73 0.73 -8.95 -2.25
CA GLU A 73 1.47 -8.88 -0.99
C GLU A 73 0.51 -9.10 0.20
N VAL A 74 0.89 -10.01 1.09
CA VAL A 74 0.16 -10.34 2.32
C VAL A 74 0.33 -9.22 3.34
N GLY A 75 -0.78 -8.63 3.82
CA GLY A 75 -0.75 -7.47 4.70
C GLY A 75 -0.13 -7.73 6.08
N MET A 76 -0.64 -8.72 6.81
CA MET A 76 -0.08 -9.13 8.11
C MET A 76 -0.19 -10.65 8.30
N GLY A 77 0.93 -11.28 8.66
CA GLY A 77 0.95 -12.71 8.88
C GLY A 77 0.78 -13.49 7.57
N GLY A 78 -0.40 -14.07 7.35
CA GLY A 78 -0.69 -15.02 6.27
C GLY A 78 -2.00 -15.78 6.48
N LYS A 79 -2.04 -16.74 7.41
CA LYS A 79 -3.18 -17.64 7.69
C LYS A 79 -4.53 -16.93 7.81
N LEU A 80 -4.58 -15.81 8.52
CA LEU A 80 -5.77 -15.00 8.77
C LEU A 80 -5.73 -13.64 8.04
N ASP A 81 -4.87 -13.50 7.03
CA ASP A 81 -4.79 -12.29 6.22
C ASP A 81 -5.94 -12.23 5.20
N ALA A 82 -6.46 -11.04 4.92
CA ALA A 82 -7.58 -10.87 3.98
C ALA A 82 -7.25 -11.39 2.56
N THR A 83 -5.99 -11.31 2.12
CA THR A 83 -5.55 -11.84 0.81
C THR A 83 -5.61 -13.37 0.74
N ASN A 84 -5.63 -14.05 1.89
CA ASN A 84 -5.66 -15.51 1.98
C ASN A 84 -7.02 -16.12 1.63
N ILE A 85 -8.02 -15.31 1.25
CA ILE A 85 -9.28 -15.80 0.64
C ILE A 85 -9.08 -16.40 -0.75
N LEU A 86 -7.96 -16.08 -1.43
CA LEU A 86 -7.61 -16.63 -2.74
C LEU A 86 -7.39 -18.16 -2.67
N ASN A 87 -7.79 -18.85 -3.73
CA ASN A 87 -7.67 -20.30 -3.92
C ASN A 87 -7.13 -20.71 -5.30
N ASN A 88 -6.68 -19.73 -6.09
CA ASN A 88 -6.19 -19.87 -7.46
C ASN A 88 -4.69 -19.49 -7.59
N GLN A 89 -3.92 -19.63 -6.51
CA GLN A 89 -2.49 -19.33 -6.49
C GLN A 89 -1.72 -20.24 -7.45
N VAL A 90 -0.95 -19.65 -8.37
CA VAL A 90 0.02 -20.40 -9.20
C VAL A 90 1.32 -20.72 -8.46
N MET A 91 1.66 -19.94 -7.42
CA MET A 91 2.79 -20.17 -6.52
C MET A 91 2.62 -19.37 -5.22
N CYS A 92 3.15 -19.87 -4.10
CA CYS A 92 3.26 -19.13 -2.83
C CYS A 92 4.72 -18.78 -2.50
N VAL A 93 4.98 -17.55 -2.04
CA VAL A 93 6.35 -17.06 -1.77
C VAL A 93 6.49 -16.63 -0.30
N ILE A 94 7.39 -17.28 0.44
CA ILE A 94 7.73 -16.91 1.81
C ILE A 94 9.08 -16.17 1.81
N ALA A 95 9.04 -14.86 2.08
CA ALA A 95 10.23 -14.01 2.20
C ALA A 95 11.06 -14.33 3.47
N LYS A 96 12.07 -13.50 3.78
CA LYS A 96 12.78 -13.60 5.07
C LYS A 96 11.81 -13.29 6.21
N ILE A 97 11.68 -14.21 7.16
CA ILE A 97 10.93 -14.04 8.40
C ILE A 97 11.78 -13.24 9.39
N ALA A 98 11.16 -12.34 10.14
CA ALA A 98 11.78 -11.57 11.22
C ALA A 98 10.79 -11.40 12.37
N ARG A 99 11.25 -10.89 13.51
CA ARG A 99 10.36 -10.50 14.62
C ARG A 99 9.73 -9.14 14.33
N ASP A 100 8.48 -9.15 13.89
CA ASP A 100 7.60 -7.98 13.90
C ASP A 100 6.14 -8.46 14.09
N HIS A 101 5.26 -7.57 14.55
CA HIS A 101 3.86 -7.86 14.87
C HIS A 101 3.66 -9.04 15.86
N GLU A 102 4.58 -9.23 16.81
CA GLU A 102 4.60 -10.38 17.74
C GLU A 102 3.30 -10.49 18.58
N SER A 103 2.63 -9.38 18.84
CA SER A 103 1.31 -9.32 19.50
C SER A 103 0.17 -10.00 18.73
N PHE A 104 0.33 -10.19 17.41
CA PHE A 104 -0.64 -10.85 16.52
C PHE A 104 -0.13 -12.21 16.01
N LEU A 105 1.19 -12.34 15.80
CA LEU A 105 1.81 -13.46 15.10
C LEU A 105 2.54 -14.46 16.02
N GLY A 106 2.64 -14.17 17.31
CA GLY A 106 3.33 -15.00 18.30
C GLY A 106 4.71 -14.45 18.71
N ASN A 107 5.25 -14.99 19.80
CA ASN A 107 6.46 -14.47 20.46
C ASN A 107 7.74 -15.21 20.02
N THR A 108 7.62 -16.12 19.05
CA THR A 108 8.73 -16.91 18.50
C THR A 108 8.72 -16.86 16.97
N LEU A 109 9.91 -16.96 16.36
CA LEU A 109 10.03 -17.05 14.91
C LEU A 109 9.26 -18.25 14.32
N SER A 110 9.08 -19.33 15.09
CA SER A 110 8.32 -20.52 14.68
C SER A 110 6.80 -20.27 14.64
N GLU A 111 6.22 -19.54 15.60
CA GLU A 111 4.81 -19.14 15.54
C GLU A 111 4.56 -18.19 14.35
N ILE A 112 5.44 -17.20 14.17
CA ILE A 112 5.37 -16.24 13.05
C ILE A 112 5.52 -16.98 11.71
N ALA A 113 6.43 -17.96 11.62
CA ALA A 113 6.62 -18.80 10.45
C ALA A 113 5.39 -19.64 10.14
N LEU A 114 4.76 -20.29 11.14
CA LEU A 114 3.55 -21.09 10.95
C LEU A 114 2.35 -20.22 10.54
N HIS A 115 2.19 -19.02 11.12
CA HIS A 115 1.16 -18.08 10.68
C HIS A 115 1.41 -17.59 9.24
N LYS A 116 2.68 -17.43 8.84
CA LYS A 116 3.04 -17.10 7.45
C LYS A 116 2.86 -18.27 6.48
N ALA A 117 3.12 -19.49 6.94
CA ALA A 117 2.93 -20.71 6.14
C ALA A 117 1.46 -20.96 5.78
N GLY A 118 0.50 -20.40 6.52
CA GLY A 118 -0.94 -20.50 6.21
C GLY A 118 -1.41 -19.91 4.86
N ILE A 119 -0.51 -19.35 4.04
CA ILE A 119 -0.79 -19.00 2.63
C ILE A 119 -0.51 -20.15 1.65
N LEU A 120 0.17 -21.22 2.07
CA LEU A 120 0.40 -22.41 1.24
C LEU A 120 -0.95 -23.09 0.91
N ARG A 121 -0.95 -23.92 -0.15
CA ARG A 121 -2.11 -24.66 -0.64
C ARG A 121 -1.68 -26.05 -1.12
N GLU A 122 -2.58 -27.02 -0.97
CA GLU A 122 -2.40 -28.39 -1.49
C GLU A 122 -2.13 -28.34 -3.01
N ASN A 123 -1.15 -29.13 -3.47
CA ASN A 123 -0.67 -29.20 -4.86
C ASN A 123 -0.13 -27.89 -5.48
N VAL A 124 -0.09 -26.77 -4.75
CA VAL A 124 0.51 -25.50 -5.24
C VAL A 124 2.00 -25.46 -4.89
N PRO A 125 2.88 -25.04 -5.82
CA PRO A 125 4.30 -24.89 -5.53
C PRO A 125 4.56 -23.69 -4.60
N TYR A 126 5.52 -23.83 -3.69
CA TYR A 126 5.95 -22.73 -2.83
C TYR A 126 7.48 -22.62 -2.74
N ILE A 127 7.98 -21.43 -2.42
CA ILE A 127 9.41 -21.18 -2.22
C ILE A 127 9.66 -20.37 -0.95
N ILE A 128 10.71 -20.74 -0.21
CA ILE A 128 11.17 -20.08 1.02
C ILE A 128 12.44 -19.28 0.71
N ASN A 129 12.60 -18.11 1.33
CA ASN A 129 13.86 -17.36 1.28
C ASN A 129 15.01 -18.19 1.91
N PRO A 130 16.09 -18.51 1.18
CA PRO A 130 17.18 -19.36 1.67
C PRO A 130 18.10 -18.67 2.72
N GLN A 131 17.71 -17.50 3.22
CA GLN A 131 18.34 -16.82 4.35
C GLN A 131 17.50 -16.91 5.63
N ASN A 132 16.40 -17.67 5.63
CA ASN A 132 15.67 -18.01 6.84
C ASN A 132 16.49 -18.93 7.77
N GLU A 133 16.17 -18.87 9.06
CA GLU A 133 16.78 -19.72 10.08
C GLU A 133 16.30 -21.19 9.91
N PRO A 134 17.11 -22.22 10.22
CA PRO A 134 16.71 -23.61 10.01
C PRO A 134 15.41 -24.02 10.74
N ASN A 135 15.10 -23.41 11.90
CA ASN A 135 13.84 -23.64 12.61
C ASN A 135 12.63 -22.95 11.96
N VAL A 136 12.84 -21.89 11.17
CA VAL A 136 11.80 -21.22 10.38
C VAL A 136 11.52 -22.05 9.13
N GLU A 137 12.56 -22.45 8.41
CA GLU A 137 12.47 -23.33 7.24
C GLU A 137 11.76 -24.64 7.59
N HIS A 138 12.23 -25.36 8.63
CA HIS A 138 11.63 -26.62 9.08
C HIS A 138 10.13 -26.52 9.40
N VAL A 139 9.68 -25.44 10.04
CA VAL A 139 8.26 -25.24 10.37
C VAL A 139 7.41 -24.98 9.12
N ILE A 140 7.93 -24.24 8.13
CA ILE A 140 7.22 -24.00 6.87
C ILE A 140 7.17 -25.29 6.04
N THR A 141 8.30 -26.01 5.93
CA THR A 141 8.37 -27.28 5.20
C THR A 141 7.45 -28.33 5.81
N GLN A 142 7.48 -28.53 7.14
CA GLN A 142 6.57 -29.47 7.81
C GLN A 142 5.10 -29.10 7.56
N TYR A 143 4.72 -27.82 7.63
CA TYR A 143 3.36 -27.40 7.32
C TYR A 143 2.99 -27.63 5.84
N GLY A 144 3.95 -27.42 4.92
CA GLY A 144 3.78 -27.74 3.51
C GLY A 144 3.54 -29.24 3.28
N ASP A 145 4.34 -30.10 3.90
CA ASP A 145 4.20 -31.56 3.85
C ASP A 145 2.84 -32.01 4.45
N GLU A 146 2.43 -31.42 5.57
CA GLU A 146 1.14 -31.71 6.24
C GLU A 146 -0.09 -31.39 5.37
N ILE A 147 0.01 -30.42 4.45
CA ILE A 147 -1.08 -30.04 3.54
C ILE A 147 -0.85 -30.44 2.07
N GLY A 148 0.21 -31.19 1.75
CA GLY A 148 0.52 -31.59 0.37
C GLY A 148 0.92 -30.44 -0.57
N ALA A 149 1.50 -29.35 -0.05
CA ALA A 149 2.07 -28.27 -0.86
C ALA A 149 3.47 -28.66 -1.37
N VAL A 150 3.88 -28.19 -2.56
CA VAL A 150 5.12 -28.65 -3.20
C VAL A 150 6.27 -27.66 -2.99
N GLN A 151 7.31 -28.01 -2.22
CA GLN A 151 8.47 -27.14 -2.07
C GLN A 151 9.28 -27.07 -3.38
N THR A 152 9.49 -25.86 -3.88
CA THR A 152 10.32 -25.59 -5.06
C THR A 152 11.78 -25.48 -4.62
N ASP A 153 12.61 -26.41 -5.10
CA ASP A 153 14.05 -26.39 -4.82
C ASP A 153 14.74 -25.23 -5.56
N VAL A 154 15.34 -24.32 -4.80
CA VAL A 154 16.07 -23.15 -5.30
C VAL A 154 17.32 -23.54 -6.12
N ASN A 155 17.76 -24.80 -6.03
CA ASN A 155 18.85 -25.37 -6.83
C ASN A 155 18.40 -25.96 -8.18
N GLN A 156 17.09 -26.16 -8.40
CA GLN A 156 16.52 -26.55 -9.70
C GLN A 156 16.40 -25.36 -10.67
N ILE A 157 16.50 -24.13 -10.16
CA ILE A 157 16.70 -22.93 -11.00
C ILE A 157 17.90 -23.18 -11.92
N PRO A 158 17.75 -23.06 -13.26
CA PRO A 158 18.80 -23.45 -14.19
C PRO A 158 20.16 -22.82 -13.85
N LYS A 159 21.21 -23.65 -13.76
CA LYS A 159 22.58 -23.18 -13.45
C LYS A 159 23.07 -22.12 -14.44
N THR A 160 22.55 -22.13 -15.66
CA THR A 160 22.69 -21.10 -16.71
C THR A 160 22.20 -19.72 -16.30
N LEU A 161 21.18 -19.62 -15.43
CA LEU A 161 20.71 -18.34 -14.87
C LEU A 161 21.81 -17.73 -14.00
N TYR A 162 22.33 -18.51 -13.05
CA TYR A 162 23.39 -18.10 -12.13
C TYR A 162 24.71 -17.78 -12.83
N THR A 163 25.05 -18.48 -13.92
CA THR A 163 26.27 -18.20 -14.71
C THR A 163 26.08 -17.10 -15.76
N SER A 164 24.85 -16.61 -16.00
CA SER A 164 24.62 -15.54 -16.98
C SER A 164 25.33 -14.24 -16.58
N PRO A 165 25.98 -13.53 -17.54
CA PRO A 165 26.70 -12.28 -17.24
C PRO A 165 25.81 -11.21 -16.61
N ASP A 166 24.54 -11.18 -16.98
CA ASP A 166 23.59 -10.16 -16.52
C ASP A 166 23.02 -10.45 -15.13
N TRP A 167 22.79 -11.72 -14.76
CA TRP A 167 22.51 -12.07 -13.36
C TRP A 167 23.69 -11.71 -12.47
N GLN A 168 24.92 -11.98 -12.91
CA GLN A 168 26.13 -11.58 -12.16
C GLN A 168 26.25 -10.05 -12.05
N ARG A 169 25.94 -9.29 -13.11
CA ARG A 169 25.86 -7.81 -13.05
C ARG A 169 24.83 -7.33 -12.03
N LEU A 170 23.61 -7.87 -12.05
CA LEU A 170 22.56 -7.56 -11.07
C LEU A 170 23.03 -7.88 -9.65
N ARG A 171 23.40 -9.14 -9.41
CA ARG A 171 23.84 -9.66 -8.12
C ARG A 171 24.93 -8.81 -7.46
N ASN A 172 25.94 -8.39 -8.22
CA ASN A 172 27.09 -7.63 -7.72
C ASN A 172 26.74 -6.20 -7.25
N THR A 173 25.52 -5.71 -7.51
CA THR A 173 25.05 -4.39 -7.04
C THR A 173 24.06 -4.49 -5.87
N LEU A 174 23.37 -5.62 -5.73
CA LEU A 174 22.38 -5.89 -4.71
C LEU A 174 23.02 -6.34 -3.39
N LEU A 175 22.45 -5.93 -2.25
CA LEU A 175 22.77 -6.52 -0.94
C LEU A 175 22.39 -8.02 -0.90
N PRO A 176 23.01 -8.86 -0.05
CA PRO A 176 22.72 -10.30 0.00
C PRO A 176 21.24 -10.65 0.15
N ILE A 177 20.49 -9.88 0.94
CA ILE A 177 19.03 -10.03 1.11
C ILE A 177 18.23 -9.61 -0.14
N GLN A 178 18.69 -8.60 -0.88
CA GLN A 178 18.10 -8.21 -2.15
C GLN A 178 18.42 -9.24 -3.25
N GLN A 179 19.60 -9.88 -3.22
CA GLN A 179 19.92 -11.01 -4.10
C GLN A 179 18.97 -12.19 -3.85
N ALA A 180 18.66 -12.51 -2.59
CA ALA A 180 17.67 -13.54 -2.25
C ALA A 180 16.26 -13.15 -2.71
N ASN A 181 15.79 -11.92 -2.47
CA ASN A 181 14.47 -11.48 -2.91
C ASN A 181 14.34 -11.45 -4.45
N ALA A 182 15.38 -11.03 -5.17
CA ALA A 182 15.42 -11.10 -6.64
C ALA A 182 15.37 -12.54 -7.16
N LEU A 183 15.93 -13.51 -6.42
CA LEU A 183 15.88 -14.92 -6.74
C LEU A 183 14.45 -15.47 -6.56
N LEU A 184 13.77 -15.15 -5.45
CA LEU A 184 12.37 -15.52 -5.22
C LEU A 184 11.45 -14.97 -6.32
N ALA A 185 11.63 -13.70 -6.71
CA ALA A 185 10.88 -13.09 -7.79
C ALA A 185 11.15 -13.75 -9.16
N ALA A 186 12.39 -14.18 -9.43
CA ALA A 186 12.73 -14.91 -10.64
C ALA A 186 12.04 -16.28 -10.71
N VAL A 187 11.94 -17.03 -9.60
CA VAL A 187 11.21 -18.29 -9.56
C VAL A 187 9.70 -18.07 -9.70
N ALA A 188 9.13 -17.10 -8.98
CA ALA A 188 7.71 -16.79 -9.07
C ALA A 188 7.28 -16.45 -10.50
N ALA A 189 8.11 -15.67 -11.22
CA ALA A 189 7.90 -15.39 -12.64
C ALA A 189 8.04 -16.65 -13.52
N ALA A 190 9.05 -17.50 -13.29
CA ALA A 190 9.24 -18.74 -14.03
C ALA A 190 8.06 -19.71 -13.89
N THR A 191 7.62 -19.95 -12.65
CA THR A 191 6.50 -20.83 -12.32
C THR A 191 5.19 -20.30 -12.91
N ALA A 192 4.93 -18.99 -12.80
CA ALA A 192 3.72 -18.37 -13.35
C ALA A 192 3.68 -18.34 -14.90
N LEU A 193 4.83 -18.46 -15.57
CA LEU A 193 4.91 -18.57 -17.04
C LEU A 193 4.89 -20.03 -17.55
N GLY A 194 4.85 -21.02 -16.65
CA GLY A 194 4.52 -22.42 -16.96
C GLY A 194 5.65 -23.30 -17.50
N SER A 195 6.90 -22.82 -17.61
CA SER A 195 8.03 -23.61 -18.10
C SER A 195 9.38 -23.09 -17.57
N PRO A 196 10.21 -23.94 -16.92
CA PRO A 196 11.57 -23.58 -16.52
C PRO A 196 12.53 -23.30 -17.70
N ASP A 197 12.25 -23.86 -18.87
CA ASP A 197 13.02 -23.62 -20.10
C ASP A 197 12.57 -22.34 -20.82
N ASP A 198 11.31 -21.91 -20.60
CA ASP A 198 10.78 -20.60 -20.99
C ASP A 198 10.87 -19.56 -19.86
N ILE A 199 11.80 -19.73 -18.91
CA ILE A 199 12.46 -18.58 -18.29
C ILE A 199 13.05 -17.77 -19.46
N PRO A 200 12.44 -16.65 -19.88
CA PRO A 200 12.51 -16.27 -21.29
C PRO A 200 13.95 -15.91 -21.66
N ARG A 201 14.66 -16.80 -22.40
CA ARG A 201 16.14 -16.81 -22.59
C ARG A 201 16.75 -15.44 -22.36
N TRP A 202 17.16 -15.18 -21.12
CA TRP A 202 17.19 -13.81 -20.61
C TRP A 202 18.10 -12.91 -21.45
N SER A 203 17.49 -12.09 -22.31
CA SER A 203 18.12 -10.93 -22.95
C SER A 203 18.23 -9.82 -21.90
N ALA A 204 18.94 -10.15 -20.82
CA ALA A 204 18.96 -9.47 -19.54
C ALA A 204 19.80 -8.17 -19.54
N ALA A 205 19.87 -7.54 -20.72
CA ALA A 205 19.79 -6.09 -20.77
C ALA A 205 18.41 -5.61 -20.25
N LYS A 206 17.28 -6.02 -20.84
CA LYS A 206 16.01 -5.28 -20.62
C LYS A 206 15.35 -5.52 -19.25
N PRO A 207 15.00 -6.75 -18.81
CA PRO A 207 14.33 -6.96 -17.52
C PRO A 207 15.23 -6.60 -16.33
N ILE A 208 16.52 -6.90 -16.42
CA ILE A 208 17.48 -6.53 -15.37
C ILE A 208 17.75 -5.03 -15.35
N MET A 209 17.78 -4.32 -16.50
CA MET A 209 17.83 -2.86 -16.48
C MET A 209 16.53 -2.24 -15.95
N GLN A 210 15.38 -2.87 -16.20
CA GLN A 210 14.13 -2.50 -15.52
C GLN A 210 14.30 -2.63 -14.00
N ILE A 211 14.78 -3.76 -13.47
CA ILE A 211 15.08 -3.93 -12.03
C ILE A 211 16.11 -2.89 -11.51
N PHE A 212 17.12 -2.54 -12.29
CA PHE A 212 18.10 -1.48 -11.95
C PHE A 212 17.48 -0.07 -11.89
N THR A 213 16.48 0.20 -12.73
CA THR A 213 15.77 1.49 -12.76
C THR A 213 14.55 1.55 -11.85
N ALA A 214 14.00 0.39 -11.49
CA ALA A 214 12.86 0.22 -10.60
C ALA A 214 13.23 0.67 -9.19
N ARG A 215 12.79 1.88 -8.84
CA ARG A 215 12.94 2.39 -7.49
C ARG A 215 11.83 1.83 -6.64
N ASN A 216 12.19 1.22 -5.53
CA ASN A 216 11.27 0.98 -4.42
C ASN A 216 11.40 2.19 -3.47
N PRO A 217 10.42 3.13 -3.44
CA PRO A 217 10.56 4.41 -2.75
C PRO A 217 10.85 4.22 -1.26
N GLY A 218 11.89 4.89 -0.77
CA GLY A 218 12.34 4.72 0.61
C GLY A 218 12.75 3.28 1.00
N ARG A 219 13.32 2.51 0.07
CA ARG A 219 14.11 1.30 0.39
C ARG A 219 15.55 1.50 -0.10
N LEU A 220 16.38 2.02 0.81
CA LEU A 220 17.75 2.50 0.56
C LEU A 220 17.85 3.48 -0.63
N GLU A 221 16.83 4.32 -0.84
CA GLU A 221 16.76 5.19 -2.02
C GLU A 221 17.71 6.39 -1.87
N ILE A 222 18.50 6.66 -2.93
CA ILE A 222 19.37 7.84 -3.00
C ILE A 222 18.66 8.99 -3.72
N VAL A 223 17.97 9.85 -2.95
CA VAL A 223 17.15 10.95 -3.46
C VAL A 223 17.95 12.25 -3.52
N LYS A 224 17.85 12.97 -4.65
CA LYS A 224 18.36 14.34 -4.80
C LYS A 224 17.31 15.33 -4.31
N VAL A 225 17.68 16.28 -3.46
CA VAL A 225 16.72 17.26 -2.86
C VAL A 225 17.13 18.70 -3.22
N PRO A 226 16.84 19.18 -4.46
CA PRO A 226 17.13 20.55 -4.88
C PRO A 226 16.52 21.68 -4.04
N PRO A 227 15.27 21.60 -3.50
CA PRO A 227 14.68 22.72 -2.76
C PRO A 227 15.47 23.08 -1.50
N VAL A 228 15.89 22.08 -0.74
CA VAL A 228 16.71 22.27 0.48
C VAL A 228 18.13 22.66 0.12
N PHE A 229 18.80 21.94 -0.79
CA PHE A 229 20.25 22.01 -0.94
C PHE A 229 20.75 22.68 -2.23
N GLY A 230 19.87 23.16 -3.09
CA GLY A 230 20.23 23.97 -4.26
C GLY A 230 20.52 25.43 -3.89
N ASN A 231 20.95 26.19 -4.89
CA ASN A 231 21.04 27.64 -4.83
C ASN A 231 19.72 28.26 -5.35
N THR A 232 19.11 29.12 -4.55
CA THR A 232 17.87 29.86 -4.88
C THR A 232 18.14 31.14 -5.69
N ASN A 233 19.37 31.65 -5.70
CA ASN A 233 19.73 32.98 -6.21
C ASN A 233 20.02 33.05 -7.73
N GLY A 234 19.15 32.47 -8.56
CA GLY A 234 18.92 32.82 -9.98
C GLY A 234 20.03 32.59 -11.04
N GLU A 235 21.27 33.00 -10.80
CA GLU A 235 22.21 33.41 -11.87
C GLU A 235 22.89 32.27 -12.66
N ASN A 236 22.76 31.01 -12.26
CA ASN A 236 23.38 29.88 -12.98
C ASN A 236 22.52 28.61 -12.95
N ALA A 237 21.44 28.59 -13.73
CA ALA A 237 20.49 27.48 -13.84
C ALA A 237 21.11 26.13 -14.29
N SER A 238 22.30 26.13 -14.90
CA SER A 238 23.02 24.91 -15.30
C SER A 238 23.65 24.13 -14.12
N ALA A 239 23.75 24.76 -12.93
CA ALA A 239 24.49 24.23 -11.78
C ALA A 239 23.61 23.96 -10.55
N VAL A 240 22.43 23.34 -10.71
CA VAL A 240 21.55 22.98 -9.59
C VAL A 240 22.14 21.80 -8.77
N THR A 241 23.08 22.11 -7.88
CA THR A 241 23.89 21.18 -7.05
C THR A 241 23.13 20.60 -5.84
N GLY A 242 21.83 20.32 -5.99
CA GLY A 242 21.04 19.68 -4.94
C GLY A 242 21.71 18.39 -4.40
N ARG A 243 21.94 18.37 -3.08
CA ARG A 243 22.55 17.25 -2.33
C ARG A 243 21.74 15.96 -2.51
N ARG A 244 22.44 14.82 -2.46
CA ARG A 244 21.82 13.48 -2.37
C ARG A 244 21.78 13.04 -0.92
N ILE A 245 20.63 12.55 -0.48
CA ILE A 245 20.42 11.93 0.84
C ILE A 245 20.04 10.45 0.66
N LEU A 246 20.17 9.65 1.72
CA LEU A 246 19.61 8.30 1.78
C LEU A 246 18.22 8.35 2.43
N VAL A 247 17.27 7.60 1.90
CA VAL A 247 15.87 7.54 2.37
C VAL A 247 15.52 6.07 2.58
N ASP A 248 15.17 5.68 3.81
CA ASP A 248 14.80 4.29 4.12
C ASP A 248 13.73 4.17 5.21
N GLY A 249 12.64 3.45 4.92
CA GLY A 249 11.51 3.21 5.82
C GLY A 249 11.73 2.13 6.89
N ALA A 250 12.97 1.86 7.31
CA ALA A 250 13.29 1.02 8.46
C ALA A 250 12.65 1.59 9.74
N HIS A 251 11.91 0.75 10.47
CA HIS A 251 11.14 1.13 11.66
C HIS A 251 11.07 0.00 12.72
N ASN A 252 11.93 -1.01 12.60
CA ASN A 252 12.09 -2.12 13.54
C ASN A 252 13.59 -2.50 13.65
N PRO A 253 14.01 -3.29 14.67
CA PRO A 253 15.43 -3.58 14.92
C PRO A 253 16.14 -4.35 13.79
N ASP A 254 15.45 -5.17 13.01
CA ASP A 254 16.06 -5.91 11.89
C ASP A 254 16.30 -5.02 10.67
N ALA A 255 15.33 -4.17 10.33
CA ALA A 255 15.50 -3.14 9.31
C ALA A 255 16.58 -2.12 9.73
N ALA A 256 16.67 -1.77 11.01
CA ALA A 256 17.76 -0.95 11.55
C ALA A 256 19.14 -1.59 11.33
N ARG A 257 19.28 -2.92 11.55
CA ARG A 257 20.54 -3.65 11.26
C ARG A 257 20.89 -3.59 9.77
N MET A 258 19.91 -3.78 8.88
CA MET A 258 20.11 -3.66 7.43
C MET A 258 20.55 -2.26 7.01
N LEU A 259 19.88 -1.21 7.52
CA LEU A 259 20.22 0.18 7.26
C LEU A 259 21.62 0.54 7.81
N CYS A 260 21.94 0.15 9.05
CA CYS A 260 23.26 0.36 9.65
C CYS A 260 24.37 -0.29 8.82
N ASN A 261 24.19 -1.55 8.41
CA ASN A 261 25.14 -2.26 7.57
C ASN A 261 25.36 -1.58 6.21
N TYR A 262 24.32 -1.05 5.58
CA TYR A 262 24.44 -0.25 4.36
C TYR A 262 25.14 1.10 4.61
N VAL A 263 24.74 1.84 5.65
CA VAL A 263 25.32 3.14 6.00
C VAL A 263 26.80 3.01 6.34
N ASN A 264 27.20 2.02 7.14
CA ASN A 264 28.59 1.76 7.47
C ASN A 264 29.41 1.34 6.25
N SER A 265 28.91 0.40 5.43
CA SER A 265 29.67 -0.12 4.29
C SER A 265 29.68 0.78 3.05
N LYS A 266 28.68 1.66 2.87
CA LYS A 266 28.51 2.49 1.66
C LYS A 266 28.47 4.01 1.90
N GLN A 267 28.09 4.51 3.07
CA GLN A 267 27.95 5.96 3.32
C GLN A 267 29.09 6.55 4.17
N ARG A 268 29.47 5.88 5.27
CA ARG A 268 30.59 6.29 6.13
C ARG A 268 31.95 6.10 5.47
N THR A 269 32.08 5.14 4.56
CA THR A 269 33.32 4.81 3.82
C THR A 269 33.48 5.54 2.49
N LEU A 270 32.44 6.23 2.00
CA LEU A 270 32.42 6.73 0.62
C LEU A 270 33.48 7.82 0.36
N ARG A 271 34.21 7.69 -0.74
CA ARG A 271 34.99 8.81 -1.29
C ARG A 271 34.02 9.85 -1.86
N ARG A 272 34.18 11.12 -1.49
CA ARG A 272 33.33 12.23 -1.95
C ARG A 272 34.13 13.09 -2.93
N ARG A 273 33.56 13.42 -4.09
CA ARG A 273 34.19 14.39 -5.02
C ARG A 273 34.15 15.80 -4.41
N VAL A 274 35.20 16.57 -4.68
CA VAL A 274 35.26 18.00 -4.38
C VAL A 274 34.97 18.74 -5.68
N GLU A 275 34.08 19.72 -5.66
CA GLU A 275 33.83 20.53 -6.85
C GLU A 275 34.96 21.57 -6.97
N GLY A 276 35.44 21.80 -8.20
CA GLY A 276 36.63 22.64 -8.45
C GLY A 276 37.99 22.00 -8.12
N ARG A 277 38.06 20.69 -7.80
CA ARG A 277 39.33 19.94 -7.67
C ARG A 277 39.19 18.52 -8.22
N GLU A 278 40.16 18.06 -9.01
CA GLU A 278 40.15 16.70 -9.59
C GLU A 278 40.22 15.58 -8.53
N ASN A 279 40.76 15.89 -7.35
CA ASN A 279 40.97 14.93 -6.27
C ASN A 279 39.73 14.71 -5.39
N SER A 280 39.26 13.46 -5.32
CA SER A 280 38.23 13.04 -4.36
C SER A 280 38.77 13.00 -2.92
N LEU A 281 38.02 13.52 -1.95
CA LEU A 281 38.27 13.28 -0.53
C LEU A 281 38.07 11.79 -0.23
N LYS A 282 39.08 11.17 0.38
CA LYS A 282 38.92 9.88 1.07
C LYS A 282 38.05 10.11 2.32
N ALA A 283 37.31 9.09 2.74
CA ALA A 283 36.64 9.14 4.03
C ALA A 283 37.68 9.29 5.18
N PRO A 284 37.32 9.94 6.30
CA PRO A 284 38.17 9.98 7.49
C PRO A 284 38.52 8.58 8.01
N LYS A 285 39.58 8.45 8.81
CA LYS A 285 39.98 7.15 9.42
C LYS A 285 38.87 6.52 10.27
N GLN A 286 38.00 7.33 10.87
CA GLN A 286 36.83 6.92 11.67
C GLN A 286 35.53 6.86 10.82
N GLY A 287 35.63 6.98 9.49
CA GLY A 287 34.48 7.17 8.60
C GLY A 287 33.88 8.58 8.65
N TRP A 288 32.88 8.83 7.81
CA TRP A 288 32.03 10.02 7.94
C TRP A 288 31.03 9.84 9.09
N ARG A 289 30.86 10.89 9.90
CA ARG A 289 29.69 11.08 10.77
C ARG A 289 28.43 11.16 9.89
N VAL A 290 27.30 10.69 10.41
CA VAL A 290 25.99 10.71 9.73
C VAL A 290 25.10 11.71 10.43
N THR A 291 24.32 12.46 9.66
CA THR A 291 23.16 13.20 10.18
C THR A 291 21.89 12.41 9.87
N TRP A 292 21.23 11.95 10.93
CA TRP A 292 19.99 11.19 10.87
C TRP A 292 18.79 12.14 11.04
N VAL A 293 17.84 12.10 10.11
CA VAL A 293 16.52 12.73 10.24
C VAL A 293 15.52 11.62 10.57
N ILE A 294 14.94 11.64 11.77
CA ILE A 294 14.20 10.50 12.32
C ILE A 294 12.82 10.93 12.83
N ALA A 295 11.81 10.14 12.50
CA ALA A 295 10.51 10.09 13.16
C ALA A 295 10.12 8.62 13.32
N MET A 296 9.57 8.24 14.47
CA MET A 296 9.12 6.87 14.75
C MET A 296 7.65 6.87 15.16
N THR A 297 6.94 5.78 14.86
CA THR A 297 5.55 5.58 15.32
C THR A 297 5.53 5.32 16.83
N GLU A 298 4.56 5.92 17.52
CA GLU A 298 4.29 5.67 18.94
C GLU A 298 4.19 4.16 19.24
N GLY A 299 4.75 3.72 20.38
CA GLY A 299 4.75 2.31 20.80
C GLY A 299 5.75 1.36 20.11
N LYS A 300 6.52 1.80 19.10
CA LYS A 300 7.67 1.02 18.58
C LYS A 300 8.90 1.16 19.50
N ASP A 301 9.77 0.15 19.49
CA ASP A 301 11.01 0.09 20.29
C ASP A 301 12.10 1.04 19.73
N ALA A 302 12.02 2.32 20.11
CA ALA A 302 12.93 3.37 19.64
C ALA A 302 14.35 3.24 20.22
N GLU A 303 14.50 2.80 21.47
CA GLU A 303 15.81 2.68 22.13
C GLU A 303 16.67 1.61 21.44
N ARG A 304 16.09 0.43 21.19
CA ARG A 304 16.77 -0.65 20.45
C ARG A 304 16.96 -0.33 18.98
N TYR A 305 16.04 0.42 18.37
CA TYR A 305 16.20 0.89 17.00
C TYR A 305 17.39 1.86 16.86
N LEU A 306 17.49 2.86 17.74
CA LEU A 306 18.52 3.89 17.71
C LEU A 306 19.91 3.34 18.11
N SER A 307 19.98 2.45 19.09
CA SER A 307 21.24 1.83 19.54
C SER A 307 21.90 0.93 18.48
N ILE A 308 21.16 0.54 17.45
CA ILE A 308 21.69 -0.16 16.26
C ILE A 308 22.27 0.83 15.23
N LEU A 309 21.79 2.08 15.17
CA LEU A 309 22.17 3.07 14.14
C LEU A 309 23.27 4.05 14.58
N LEU A 310 23.13 4.61 15.80
CA LEU A 310 23.86 5.81 16.22
C LEU A 310 25.32 5.51 16.59
N GLN A 311 26.24 6.36 16.12
CA GLN A 311 27.66 6.28 16.45
C GLN A 311 28.17 7.59 17.07
N PRO A 312 29.29 7.55 17.83
CA PRO A 312 29.83 8.73 18.49
C PRO A 312 30.07 9.92 17.55
N GLY A 313 29.52 11.08 17.91
CA GLY A 313 29.63 12.30 17.12
C GLY A 313 28.74 12.38 15.87
N ASP A 314 27.80 11.45 15.66
CA ASP A 314 26.70 11.63 14.70
C ASP A 314 25.81 12.83 15.08
N THR A 315 24.96 13.25 14.15
CA THR A 315 23.90 14.24 14.41
C THR A 315 22.54 13.57 14.32
N VAL A 316 21.60 13.92 15.21
CA VAL A 316 20.21 13.47 15.15
C VAL A 316 19.28 14.68 15.12
N ILE A 317 18.38 14.68 14.15
CA ILE A 317 17.30 15.65 14.01
C ILE A 317 15.99 14.87 14.09
N THR A 318 15.27 15.04 15.19
CA THR A 318 14.00 14.36 15.42
C THR A 318 12.84 15.21 14.91
N THR A 319 11.87 14.56 14.29
CA THR A 319 10.69 15.18 13.68
C THR A 319 9.48 14.24 13.79
N THR A 320 8.33 14.72 13.36
CA THR A 320 7.06 13.98 13.25
C THR A 320 6.83 13.51 11.80
N PHE A 321 5.74 12.76 11.61
CA PHE A 321 5.06 12.57 10.33
C PHE A 321 3.58 12.96 10.48
N GLY A 322 2.91 13.31 9.39
CA GLY A 322 1.53 13.81 9.39
C GLY A 322 0.46 12.72 9.58
N PRO A 323 -0.83 13.09 9.56
CA PRO A 323 -1.94 12.15 9.70
C PRO A 323 -1.90 11.01 8.67
N VAL A 324 -2.18 9.79 9.12
CA VAL A 324 -2.22 8.61 8.25
C VAL A 324 -3.65 8.37 7.75
N ASP A 325 -3.83 8.47 6.43
CA ASP A 325 -5.09 8.20 5.75
C ASP A 325 -5.62 6.79 6.09
N GLY A 326 -6.88 6.72 6.51
CA GLY A 326 -7.54 5.51 7.01
C GLY A 326 -7.06 4.98 8.37
N MET A 327 -6.09 5.60 9.04
CA MET A 327 -5.49 5.09 10.30
C MET A 327 -5.22 6.17 11.37
N PRO A 328 -6.24 6.89 11.88
CA PRO A 328 -6.07 7.99 12.85
C PRO A 328 -5.49 7.60 14.22
N TRP A 329 -5.37 6.31 14.53
CA TRP A 329 -4.67 5.80 15.72
C TRP A 329 -3.15 5.74 15.55
N VAL A 330 -2.63 5.85 14.32
CA VAL A 330 -1.18 5.81 14.05
C VAL A 330 -0.60 7.22 14.22
N LYS A 331 0.20 7.40 15.28
CA LYS A 331 0.79 8.69 15.65
C LYS A 331 2.32 8.65 15.63
N PRO A 332 3.00 9.77 15.36
CA PRO A 332 4.43 9.90 15.64
C PRO A 332 4.68 10.00 17.16
N MET A 333 5.87 9.57 17.59
CA MET A 333 6.42 9.95 18.90
C MET A 333 6.67 11.46 18.97
N ASP A 334 6.67 12.04 20.17
CA ASP A 334 7.12 13.42 20.36
C ASP A 334 8.61 13.57 19.97
N PRO A 335 8.98 14.60 19.18
CA PRO A 335 10.37 14.80 18.76
C PRO A 335 11.37 15.02 19.90
N LYS A 336 10.98 15.61 21.04
CA LYS A 336 11.88 15.81 22.18
C LYS A 336 12.10 14.48 22.89
N GLN A 337 11.03 13.74 23.17
CA GLN A 337 11.11 12.39 23.76
C GLN A 337 12.00 11.46 22.90
N LEU A 338 11.82 11.46 21.58
CA LEU A 338 12.65 10.66 20.67
C LEU A 338 14.12 11.12 20.67
N LEU A 339 14.38 12.41 20.93
CA LEU A 339 15.74 12.95 21.04
C LEU A 339 16.40 12.59 22.38
N GLU A 340 15.65 12.64 23.48
CA GLU A 340 16.09 12.23 24.81
C GLU A 340 16.50 10.74 24.78
N ILE A 341 15.72 9.88 24.12
CA ILE A 341 16.10 8.47 23.88
C ILE A 341 17.38 8.38 23.04
N ALA A 342 17.51 9.17 21.96
CA ALA A 342 18.73 9.19 21.14
C ALA A 342 19.98 9.65 21.92
N GLN A 343 19.83 10.62 22.81
CA GLN A 343 20.88 11.13 23.70
C GLN A 343 21.24 10.13 24.80
N HIS A 344 20.26 9.40 25.36
CA HIS A 344 20.52 8.32 26.31
C HIS A 344 21.32 7.18 25.65
N VAL A 345 20.88 6.76 24.45
CA VAL A 345 21.52 5.72 23.63
C VAL A 345 22.94 6.09 23.21
N GLN A 346 23.19 7.35 22.85
CA GLN A 346 24.50 7.81 22.41
C GLN A 346 24.80 9.24 22.90
N PRO A 347 25.32 9.40 24.13
CA PRO A 347 25.52 10.72 24.76
C PRO A 347 26.47 11.69 24.03
N SER A 348 27.16 11.25 22.97
CA SER A 348 28.06 12.09 22.17
C SER A 348 27.48 12.54 20.81
N ILE A 349 26.18 12.36 20.56
CA ILE A 349 25.52 12.97 19.40
C ILE A 349 25.37 14.49 19.53
N THR A 350 25.24 15.17 18.39
CA THR A 350 24.65 16.51 18.33
C THR A 350 23.16 16.38 18.04
N GLY A 351 22.28 16.93 18.88
CA GLY A 351 20.85 16.66 18.85
C GLY A 351 19.97 17.90 18.69
N MET A 352 18.93 17.84 17.84
CA MET A 352 17.95 18.92 17.66
C MET A 352 16.54 18.37 17.40
N ALA A 353 15.55 18.85 18.16
CA ALA A 353 14.14 18.50 17.96
C ALA A 353 13.42 19.56 17.10
N MET A 354 12.59 19.09 16.17
CA MET A 354 11.74 19.96 15.35
C MET A 354 10.44 20.33 16.12
N PRO A 355 10.01 21.61 16.10
CA PRO A 355 8.92 22.12 16.96
C PRO A 355 7.56 22.11 16.26
N ARG A 356 7.53 21.71 14.98
CA ARG A 356 6.36 21.53 14.11
C ARG A 356 6.73 20.51 13.04
N ASP A 357 5.71 19.94 12.43
CA ASP A 357 5.82 18.97 11.34
C ASP A 357 6.45 19.57 10.07
N GLY A 358 6.81 18.69 9.13
CA GLY A 358 7.42 19.03 7.84
C GLY A 358 8.80 18.39 7.67
N VAL A 359 8.90 17.39 6.79
CA VAL A 359 10.12 16.61 6.60
C VAL A 359 11.18 17.40 5.83
N LEU A 360 10.77 18.26 4.89
CA LEU A 360 11.67 19.22 4.27
C LEU A 360 12.14 20.28 5.27
N ARG A 361 11.35 20.62 6.30
CA ARG A 361 11.77 21.53 7.39
C ARG A 361 12.87 20.90 8.25
N ALA A 362 12.75 19.62 8.60
CA ALA A 362 13.82 18.88 9.28
C ALA A 362 15.10 18.80 8.43
N LEU A 363 14.97 18.67 7.11
CA LEU A 363 16.10 18.73 6.17
C LEU A 363 16.70 20.15 6.03
N CYS A 364 15.92 21.21 6.20
CA CYS A 364 16.44 22.59 6.29
C CYS A 364 17.32 22.78 7.53
N ALA A 365 16.96 22.23 8.70
CA ALA A 365 17.87 22.17 9.84
C ALA A 365 19.12 21.31 9.53
N ALA A 366 18.94 20.17 8.86
CA ALA A 366 20.04 19.29 8.43
C ALA A 366 21.04 19.98 7.48
N LYS A 367 20.60 20.95 6.66
CA LYS A 367 21.48 21.75 5.79
C LYS A 367 22.56 22.51 6.57
N TYR A 368 22.23 23.00 7.76
CA TYR A 368 23.11 23.83 8.57
C TYR A 368 23.87 23.04 9.63
N LEU A 369 23.36 21.89 10.06
CA LEU A 369 24.05 20.97 10.97
C LEU A 369 25.00 19.98 10.25
N THR A 370 24.72 19.57 9.01
CA THR A 370 25.50 18.52 8.33
C THR A 370 26.64 19.09 7.48
N PRO A 371 27.92 18.82 7.80
CA PRO A 371 29.06 19.20 6.96
C PRO A 371 28.85 18.77 5.50
N GLU A 372 29.19 19.64 4.55
CA GLU A 372 28.68 19.64 3.17
C GLU A 372 28.76 18.28 2.43
N LYS A 373 29.81 17.49 2.67
CA LYS A 373 30.04 16.19 2.01
C LYS A 373 29.70 14.95 2.86
N ALA A 374 29.28 15.12 4.12
CA ALA A 374 28.85 14.02 4.98
C ALA A 374 27.48 13.44 4.55
N PRO A 375 27.18 12.16 4.85
CA PRO A 375 25.87 11.56 4.57
C PRO A 375 24.75 12.13 5.45
N ILE A 376 23.58 12.33 4.84
CA ILE A 376 22.29 12.52 5.52
C ILE A 376 21.44 11.28 5.25
N VAL A 377 20.78 10.76 6.28
CA VAL A 377 19.89 9.59 6.21
C VAL A 377 18.54 9.96 6.83
N LEU A 378 17.44 9.71 6.11
CA LEU A 378 16.06 9.92 6.56
C LEU A 378 15.42 8.56 6.83
N THR A 379 14.95 8.32 8.05
CA THR A 379 14.46 7.00 8.48
C THR A 379 13.55 6.99 9.73
N GLY A 380 13.20 5.81 10.24
CA GLY A 380 12.42 5.58 11.47
C GLY A 380 10.95 5.23 11.23
N SER A 381 10.37 5.64 10.10
CA SER A 381 8.95 5.43 9.78
C SER A 381 8.70 5.44 8.27
N LEU A 382 7.80 4.58 7.80
CA LEU A 382 7.28 4.61 6.42
C LEU A 382 6.41 5.85 6.16
N TYR A 383 5.75 6.38 7.18
CA TYR A 383 4.91 7.58 7.06
C TYR A 383 5.76 8.83 6.84
N LEU A 384 6.91 8.93 7.52
CA LEU A 384 7.92 9.98 7.27
C LEU A 384 8.47 9.94 5.83
N VAL A 385 8.72 8.74 5.31
CA VAL A 385 9.08 8.53 3.90
C VAL A 385 7.95 9.00 2.97
N GLY A 386 6.70 8.65 3.30
CA GLY A 386 5.51 9.12 2.59
C GLY A 386 5.45 10.65 2.49
N ASP A 387 5.52 11.34 3.62
CA ASP A 387 5.52 12.82 3.68
C ASP A 387 6.68 13.44 2.93
N PHE A 388 7.89 12.92 3.10
CA PHE A 388 9.06 13.37 2.35
C PHE A 388 8.83 13.35 0.82
N HIS A 389 8.27 12.26 0.29
CA HIS A 389 7.98 12.16 -1.13
C HIS A 389 6.77 12.99 -1.57
N ARG A 390 5.77 13.22 -0.70
CA ARG A 390 4.63 14.12 -0.95
C ARG A 390 5.09 15.58 -1.01
N GLU A 391 5.76 16.07 0.04
CA GLU A 391 6.33 17.43 0.11
C GLU A 391 7.31 17.73 -1.03
N LEU A 392 8.13 16.74 -1.42
CA LEU A 392 9.12 16.92 -2.49
C LEU A 392 8.50 16.85 -3.90
N ARG A 393 7.30 16.27 -4.10
CA ARG A 393 6.71 16.03 -5.43
C ARG A 393 6.52 17.28 -6.30
N PRO A 394 5.77 18.32 -5.90
CA PRO A 394 5.61 19.52 -6.74
C PRO A 394 6.97 20.17 -7.04
N ARG A 395 7.89 20.04 -6.09
CA ARG A 395 9.25 20.61 -6.12
C ARG A 395 10.27 19.76 -6.90
N ARG A 396 9.85 18.63 -7.50
CA ARG A 396 10.62 17.82 -8.46
C ARG A 396 10.39 18.22 -9.92
N ALA A 397 9.46 19.13 -10.21
CA ALA A 397 9.25 19.63 -11.57
C ALA A 397 10.55 20.23 -12.15
N ALA A 398 10.89 19.90 -13.39
CA ALA A 398 12.16 20.35 -14.00
C ALA A 398 12.26 21.89 -14.09
N ASN A 399 11.12 22.59 -14.14
CA ASN A 399 10.99 24.04 -14.13
C ASN A 399 10.64 24.62 -12.74
N TYR A 400 10.76 23.85 -11.64
CA TYR A 400 10.40 24.31 -10.29
C TYR A 400 11.10 25.63 -9.90
N MET A 401 12.39 25.75 -10.22
CA MET A 401 13.19 26.95 -9.87
C MET A 401 12.80 28.20 -10.67
N THR A 402 12.22 28.05 -11.87
CA THR A 402 12.03 29.14 -12.84
C THR A 402 10.58 29.48 -13.13
N HIS A 403 9.65 28.54 -13.02
CA HIS A 403 8.26 28.75 -13.43
C HIS A 403 7.51 29.66 -12.44
N PRO A 404 6.73 30.66 -12.90
CA PRO A 404 6.00 31.59 -12.03
C PRO A 404 5.03 30.92 -11.05
N ARG A 405 4.35 29.84 -11.45
CA ARG A 405 3.40 29.08 -10.59
C ARG A 405 3.98 28.59 -9.26
N PHE A 406 5.31 28.49 -9.14
CA PHE A 406 6.00 28.06 -7.93
C PHE A 406 6.67 29.22 -7.17
N ALA A 407 6.44 30.48 -7.56
CA ALA A 407 7.11 31.63 -6.94
C ALA A 407 6.77 31.76 -5.45
N GLN A 408 5.50 31.65 -5.08
CA GLN A 408 5.05 31.67 -3.69
C GLN A 408 5.65 30.52 -2.88
N ASP A 409 5.60 29.30 -3.41
CA ASP A 409 6.18 28.09 -2.81
C ASP A 409 7.69 28.26 -2.52
N ARG A 410 8.45 28.85 -3.45
CA ARG A 410 9.87 29.17 -3.26
C ARG A 410 10.11 30.24 -2.19
N ILE A 411 9.25 31.25 -2.07
CA ILE A 411 9.35 32.30 -1.04
C ILE A 411 9.12 31.71 0.35
N GLU A 412 8.07 30.89 0.51
CA GLU A 412 7.77 30.17 1.75
C GLU A 412 8.90 29.19 2.12
N PHE A 413 9.48 28.52 1.13
CA PHE A 413 10.59 27.61 1.34
C PHE A 413 11.89 28.31 1.76
N GLU A 414 12.20 29.48 1.19
CA GLU A 414 13.33 30.31 1.61
C GLU A 414 13.09 30.88 3.02
N ALA A 415 11.87 31.34 3.35
CA ALA A 415 11.52 31.78 4.70
C ALA A 415 11.68 30.66 5.75
N MET A 416 11.28 29.42 5.41
CA MET A 416 11.54 28.23 6.22
C MET A 416 13.04 27.96 6.37
N LEU A 417 13.81 28.09 5.29
CA LEU A 417 15.26 27.90 5.27
C LEU A 417 15.97 28.88 6.23
N GLN A 418 15.63 30.16 6.16
CA GLN A 418 16.19 31.21 7.04
C GLN A 418 15.76 31.01 8.50
N THR A 419 14.52 30.59 8.74
CA THR A 419 14.01 30.24 10.08
C THR A 419 14.85 29.15 10.73
N GLU A 420 15.11 28.05 10.01
CA GLU A 420 15.93 26.96 10.55
C GLU A 420 17.43 27.30 10.61
N GLN A 421 17.94 28.15 9.71
CA GLN A 421 19.29 28.71 9.86
C GLN A 421 19.44 29.50 11.17
N LYS A 422 18.45 30.34 11.51
CA LYS A 422 18.43 31.12 12.75
C LYS A 422 18.42 30.18 13.97
N ARG A 423 17.49 29.21 14.01
CA ARG A 423 17.38 28.23 15.12
C ARG A 423 18.66 27.40 15.32
N VAL A 424 19.30 26.94 14.23
CA VAL A 424 20.57 26.21 14.31
C VAL A 424 21.70 27.10 14.84
N ARG A 425 21.76 28.38 14.46
CA ARG A 425 22.73 29.33 15.05
C ARG A 425 22.47 29.57 16.54
N GLU A 426 21.21 29.74 16.95
CA GLU A 426 20.84 30.00 18.34
C GLU A 426 21.19 28.82 19.25
N LEU A 427 20.96 27.58 18.79
CA LEU A 427 21.26 26.37 19.57
C LEU A 427 22.75 25.97 19.59
N PHE A 428 23.54 26.36 18.58
CA PHE A 428 24.91 25.84 18.39
C PHE A 428 25.99 26.92 18.16
N SER A 429 25.70 28.21 18.42
CA SER A 429 26.70 29.28 18.40
C SER A 429 27.65 29.18 19.61
N PRO A 430 28.98 29.38 19.44
CA PRO A 430 29.93 29.38 20.55
C PRO A 430 29.71 30.44 21.64
N GLN A 431 28.88 31.47 21.40
CA GLN A 431 28.77 32.66 22.27
C GLN A 431 27.99 32.47 23.58
N VAL A 432 27.53 31.26 23.91
CA VAL A 432 26.96 30.94 25.24
C VAL A 432 28.06 30.44 26.22
N SER A 433 29.32 30.34 25.78
CA SER A 433 30.44 29.81 26.58
C SER A 433 31.24 30.84 27.40
N HIS A 434 30.58 31.88 27.95
CA HIS A 434 31.24 32.94 28.74
C HIS A 434 30.78 33.06 30.21
N TYR A 435 30.18 32.01 30.76
CA TYR A 435 29.97 31.84 32.21
C TYR A 435 30.68 30.61 32.81
N ARG A 436 31.97 30.45 32.46
CA ARG A 436 32.93 29.67 33.25
C ARG A 436 34.33 30.29 33.15
N VAL A 437 34.86 30.77 34.27
CA VAL A 437 36.25 30.59 34.76
C VAL A 437 36.48 31.40 36.05
N HIS A 438 37.12 30.77 37.04
CA HIS A 438 37.59 31.27 38.35
C HIS A 438 36.63 31.37 39.55
N GLY A 439 37.20 31.15 40.74
CA GLY A 439 36.57 31.30 42.06
C GLY A 439 36.31 29.96 42.78
N HIS A 440 37.14 29.61 43.77
CA HIS A 440 36.76 28.62 44.77
C HIS A 440 35.86 29.27 45.81
N HIS A 441 34.68 28.69 46.10
CA HIS A 441 34.15 28.56 47.47
C HIS A 441 33.05 27.50 47.50
N LYS A 442 32.95 26.76 48.63
CA LYS A 442 31.76 25.96 48.97
C LYS A 442 30.79 26.83 49.76
N ILE A 443 29.54 26.90 49.33
CA ILE A 443 28.34 27.32 50.09
C ILE A 443 27.26 26.26 49.74
N PRO A 444 26.40 25.82 50.68
CA PRO A 444 25.79 24.50 50.62
C PRO A 444 24.51 24.40 49.78
N GLU A 445 23.96 23.18 49.73
CA GLU A 445 22.58 22.90 49.32
C GLU A 445 21.59 23.60 50.29
N GLU A 446 20.34 23.80 49.82
CA GLU A 446 19.26 24.58 50.47
C GLU A 446 19.31 26.12 50.33
N GLU A 447 19.09 26.65 49.11
CA GLU A 447 18.21 27.81 48.82
C GLU A 447 18.14 28.09 47.30
N LEU A 448 17.05 27.73 46.62
CA LEU A 448 16.79 28.14 45.22
C LEU A 448 15.29 28.12 44.82
N PHE A 449 14.43 28.75 45.61
CA PHE A 449 13.01 28.99 45.29
C PHE A 449 12.62 30.43 45.67
N ALA A 450 11.80 31.08 44.82
CA ALA A 450 11.28 32.46 44.96
C ALA A 450 12.35 33.59 44.98
N SER A 451 12.57 34.38 43.92
CA SER A 451 11.75 35.52 43.40
C SER A 451 11.68 36.72 44.38
N THR A 452 11.87 37.99 44.00
CA THR A 452 11.16 38.74 42.94
C THR A 452 11.81 40.11 42.54
N VAL A 453 11.57 40.58 41.29
CA VAL A 453 11.17 41.98 40.87
C VAL A 453 12.17 43.15 41.13
N SER A 454 12.34 44.21 40.30
CA SER A 454 11.53 44.80 39.20
C SER A 454 12.38 45.47 38.10
N SER A 455 11.95 45.41 36.82
CA SER A 455 11.52 46.59 36.03
C SER A 455 11.19 46.23 34.57
N ASP A 456 10.16 46.88 34.03
CA ASP A 456 9.49 46.61 32.75
C ASP A 456 10.03 47.49 31.58
N PRO A 457 9.79 47.19 30.29
CA PRO A 457 8.43 47.01 29.73
C PRO A 457 8.18 45.84 28.76
N GLU A 458 6.90 45.42 28.76
CA GLU A 458 6.20 44.69 27.70
C GLU A 458 6.05 45.49 26.37
N GLU A 459 5.27 44.92 25.44
CA GLU A 459 5.07 45.30 24.02
C GLU A 459 6.29 45.01 23.12
N VAL A 460 6.21 44.17 22.07
CA VAL A 460 5.04 43.71 21.30
C VAL A 460 5.05 42.19 21.06
N ASP A 461 4.18 41.43 21.74
CA ASP A 461 3.59 40.19 21.18
C ASP A 461 2.23 39.84 21.84
N ILE A 462 1.39 40.84 22.11
CA ILE A 462 0.02 40.62 22.64
C ILE A 462 -0.93 40.32 21.47
N VAL A 463 -0.78 39.14 20.87
CA VAL A 463 -1.92 38.46 20.24
C VAL A 463 -2.69 37.77 21.37
N SER A 464 -3.74 38.43 21.86
CA SER A 464 -4.58 37.94 22.96
C SER A 464 -5.13 36.54 22.68
N GLU A 465 -5.46 35.76 23.72
CA GLU A 465 -6.02 34.42 23.51
C GLU A 465 -7.29 34.45 22.65
N LYS A 466 -8.16 35.45 22.85
CA LYS A 466 -9.30 35.72 21.96
C LYS A 466 -8.92 35.96 20.50
N GLN A 467 -7.78 36.59 20.21
CA GLN A 467 -7.29 36.72 18.84
C GLN A 467 -6.67 35.41 18.32
N LYS A 468 -6.03 34.60 19.17
CA LYS A 468 -5.54 33.26 18.80
C LYS A 468 -6.71 32.32 18.48
N GLU A 469 -7.78 32.35 19.27
CA GLU A 469 -9.06 31.69 19.00
C GLU A 469 -9.68 32.21 17.70
N GLN A 470 -9.81 33.53 17.51
CA GLN A 470 -10.34 34.09 16.26
C GLN A 470 -9.49 33.77 15.03
N ILE A 471 -8.16 33.61 15.16
CA ILE A 471 -7.28 33.18 14.06
C ILE A 471 -7.48 31.69 13.76
N LEU A 472 -7.61 30.84 14.79
CA LEU A 472 -7.91 29.42 14.64
C LEU A 472 -9.31 29.21 14.03
N GLU A 473 -10.29 29.97 14.50
CA GLU A 473 -11.67 29.96 14.01
C GLU A 473 -11.75 30.47 12.57
N ARG A 474 -11.08 31.58 12.22
CA ARG A 474 -10.97 32.06 10.82
C ARG A 474 -10.21 31.10 9.91
N THR A 475 -9.24 30.35 10.43
CA THR A 475 -8.58 29.26 9.67
C THR A 475 -9.58 28.15 9.38
N LYS A 476 -10.25 27.60 10.40
CA LYS A 476 -11.34 26.60 10.23
C LYS A 476 -12.44 27.09 9.29
N LEU A 477 -12.84 28.36 9.36
CA LEU A 477 -13.86 28.94 8.49
C LEU A 477 -13.39 29.04 7.04
N ARG A 478 -12.10 29.32 6.79
CA ARG A 478 -11.50 29.24 5.45
C ARG A 478 -11.41 27.80 4.94
N ASP A 479 -11.03 26.86 5.80
CA ASP A 479 -10.90 25.45 5.44
C ASP A 479 -12.28 24.88 5.07
N MET A 480 -13.31 25.11 5.88
CA MET A 480 -14.71 24.77 5.55
C MET A 480 -15.23 25.51 4.31
N GLN A 481 -14.81 26.76 4.06
CA GLN A 481 -15.17 27.47 2.82
C GLN A 481 -14.47 26.88 1.58
N ALA A 482 -13.25 26.36 1.71
CA ALA A 482 -12.56 25.64 0.65
C ALA A 482 -13.19 24.27 0.38
N GLU A 483 -13.58 23.53 1.43
CA GLU A 483 -14.35 22.29 1.32
C GLU A 483 -15.71 22.53 0.65
N LEU A 484 -16.47 23.55 1.06
CA LEU A 484 -17.74 23.92 0.43
C LEU A 484 -17.57 24.38 -1.02
N ALA A 485 -16.47 25.07 -1.36
CA ALA A 485 -16.15 25.42 -2.75
C ALA A 485 -15.87 24.16 -3.59
N ALA A 486 -15.07 23.22 -3.09
CA ALA A 486 -14.79 21.95 -3.76
C ALA A 486 -16.03 21.05 -3.89
N ILE A 487 -16.91 21.06 -2.88
CA ILE A 487 -18.21 20.36 -2.94
C ILE A 487 -19.10 20.99 -4.00
N ASN A 488 -19.19 22.32 -4.10
CA ASN A 488 -19.95 23.00 -5.15
C ASN A 488 -19.36 22.72 -6.55
N GLU A 489 -18.03 22.78 -6.72
CA GLU A 489 -17.37 22.44 -7.99
C GLU A 489 -17.63 20.97 -8.39
N THR A 490 -17.74 20.06 -7.40
CA THR A 490 -18.14 18.66 -7.61
C THR A 490 -19.63 18.53 -7.98
N LEU A 491 -20.53 19.28 -7.33
CA LEU A 491 -21.95 19.30 -7.64
C LEU A 491 -22.23 19.89 -9.03
N ASP A 492 -21.53 20.95 -9.41
CA ASP A 492 -21.57 21.52 -10.75
C ASP A 492 -21.04 20.51 -11.79
N ALA A 493 -19.96 19.77 -11.49
CA ALA A 493 -19.47 18.70 -12.35
C ALA A 493 -20.51 17.58 -12.53
N ILE A 494 -21.16 17.12 -11.45
CA ILE A 494 -22.22 16.11 -11.49
C ILE A 494 -23.44 16.61 -12.29
N GLY A 495 -23.87 17.87 -12.08
CA GLY A 495 -24.99 18.45 -12.83
C GLY A 495 -24.70 18.61 -14.33
N ASN A 496 -23.44 18.91 -14.70
CA ASN A 496 -23.00 18.90 -16.09
C ASN A 496 -22.96 17.47 -16.66
N GLU A 497 -22.54 16.47 -15.88
CA GLU A 497 -22.54 15.07 -16.31
C GLU A 497 -23.97 14.53 -16.49
N GLU A 498 -24.90 14.87 -15.59
CA GLU A 498 -26.33 14.55 -15.70
C GLU A 498 -26.97 15.20 -16.94
N GLN A 499 -26.68 16.47 -17.22
CA GLN A 499 -27.15 17.11 -18.47
C GLN A 499 -26.57 16.44 -19.72
N ASN A 500 -25.30 16.05 -19.72
CA ASN A 500 -24.69 15.31 -20.84
C ASN A 500 -25.35 13.93 -21.03
N LEU A 501 -25.67 13.22 -19.94
CA LEU A 501 -26.37 11.93 -19.99
C LEU A 501 -27.81 12.08 -20.49
N LEU A 502 -28.54 13.10 -20.05
CA LEU A 502 -29.89 13.42 -20.55
C LEU A 502 -29.86 13.79 -22.04
N GLN A 503 -28.86 14.55 -22.50
CA GLN A 503 -28.69 14.90 -23.90
C GLN A 503 -28.32 13.68 -24.77
N GLN A 504 -27.49 12.77 -24.26
CA GLN A 504 -27.19 11.50 -24.91
C GLN A 504 -28.42 10.58 -24.97
N ALA A 505 -29.23 10.53 -23.91
CA ALA A 505 -30.47 9.75 -23.89
C ALA A 505 -31.50 10.28 -24.91
N ALA A 506 -31.65 11.60 -25.04
CA ALA A 506 -32.50 12.22 -26.06
C ALA A 506 -32.02 11.88 -27.50
N LEU A 507 -30.71 11.96 -27.74
CA LEU A 507 -30.12 11.57 -29.03
C LEU A 507 -30.29 10.07 -29.33
N GLN A 508 -30.27 9.20 -28.32
CA GLN A 508 -30.57 7.78 -28.50
C GLN A 508 -32.06 7.55 -28.81
N ASP A 509 -32.99 8.20 -28.10
CA ASP A 509 -34.43 8.06 -28.32
C ASP A 509 -34.84 8.54 -29.72
N ASP A 510 -34.29 9.65 -30.21
CA ASP A 510 -34.50 10.09 -31.60
C ASP A 510 -33.86 9.13 -32.63
N SER A 511 -32.70 8.53 -32.31
CA SER A 511 -32.12 7.47 -33.15
C SER A 511 -33.03 6.23 -33.23
N ILE A 512 -33.68 5.85 -32.12
CA ILE A 512 -34.60 4.72 -32.03
C ILE A 512 -35.88 5.01 -32.83
N LYS A 513 -36.46 6.21 -32.70
CA LYS A 513 -37.60 6.64 -33.54
C LYS A 513 -37.26 6.56 -35.03
N SER A 514 -36.09 7.06 -35.44
CA SER A 514 -35.64 7.00 -36.83
C SER A 514 -35.40 5.57 -37.35
N ARG A 515 -35.04 4.64 -36.46
CA ARG A 515 -34.89 3.21 -36.78
C ARG A 515 -36.24 2.53 -36.92
N ASN A 516 -37.19 2.81 -36.02
CA ASN A 516 -38.53 2.22 -36.07
C ASN A 516 -39.29 2.69 -37.31
N GLN A 517 -39.20 3.98 -37.68
CA GLN A 517 -39.78 4.49 -38.93
C GLN A 517 -39.26 3.74 -40.16
N LYS A 518 -37.95 3.47 -40.23
CA LYS A 518 -37.35 2.67 -41.33
C LYS A 518 -37.68 1.19 -41.26
N ALA A 519 -37.94 0.66 -40.06
CA ALA A 519 -38.42 -0.72 -39.89
C ALA A 519 -39.84 -0.86 -40.45
N ASP A 520 -40.75 0.05 -40.11
CA ASP A 520 -42.12 0.09 -40.62
C ASP A 520 -42.15 0.25 -42.15
N GLU A 521 -41.35 1.17 -42.72
CA GLU A 521 -41.18 1.31 -44.18
C GLU A 521 -40.72 0.00 -44.84
N SER A 522 -39.73 -0.69 -44.24
CA SER A 522 -39.23 -1.98 -44.76
C SER A 522 -40.20 -3.16 -44.58
N ALA A 523 -41.08 -3.11 -43.59
CA ALA A 523 -42.11 -4.13 -43.37
C ALA A 523 -43.18 -4.05 -44.46
N VAL A 524 -43.62 -2.83 -44.81
CA VAL A 524 -44.60 -2.60 -45.89
C VAL A 524 -44.04 -3.02 -47.27
N GLU A 525 -42.75 -2.79 -47.55
CA GLU A 525 -42.13 -3.32 -48.78
C GLU A 525 -42.05 -4.85 -48.82
N ASN A 526 -41.85 -5.52 -47.67
CA ASN A 526 -41.79 -6.98 -47.61
C ASN A 526 -43.18 -7.65 -47.69
N GLU A 527 -44.20 -7.14 -46.99
CA GLU A 527 -45.58 -7.64 -47.17
C GLU A 527 -46.05 -7.49 -48.62
N SER A 528 -45.65 -6.39 -49.29
CA SER A 528 -45.93 -6.17 -50.70
C SER A 528 -45.26 -7.21 -51.61
N ARG A 529 -44.06 -7.69 -51.26
CA ARG A 529 -43.36 -8.75 -52.00
C ARG A 529 -43.95 -10.14 -51.76
N GLU A 530 -44.20 -10.51 -50.51
CA GLU A 530 -44.81 -11.81 -50.18
C GLU A 530 -46.21 -11.95 -50.83
N GLN A 531 -46.96 -10.85 -50.97
CA GLN A 531 -48.22 -10.81 -51.71
C GLN A 531 -48.06 -10.90 -53.23
N GLN A 532 -46.89 -10.61 -53.82
CA GLN A 532 -46.61 -10.93 -55.23
C GLN A 532 -46.22 -12.40 -55.40
N GLU A 533 -45.26 -12.89 -54.62
CA GLU A 533 -44.75 -14.27 -54.72
C GLU A 533 -45.83 -15.33 -54.43
N THR A 534 -46.74 -15.05 -53.48
CA THR A 534 -47.91 -15.93 -53.23
C THR A 534 -48.94 -15.91 -54.36
N ASN A 535 -49.10 -14.78 -55.09
CA ASN A 535 -50.00 -14.72 -56.24
C ASN A 535 -49.42 -15.45 -57.47
N GLU A 536 -48.11 -15.38 -57.71
CA GLU A 536 -47.44 -16.17 -58.74
C GLU A 536 -47.49 -17.67 -58.42
N SER A 537 -47.24 -18.05 -57.17
CA SER A 537 -47.41 -19.43 -56.68
C SER A 537 -48.85 -19.96 -56.85
N LEU A 538 -49.86 -19.09 -56.65
CA LEU A 538 -51.27 -19.41 -56.88
C LEU A 538 -51.65 -19.54 -58.36
N MET A 539 -50.90 -18.92 -59.28
CA MET A 539 -51.04 -19.15 -60.73
C MET A 539 -50.48 -20.53 -61.11
N GLU A 540 -49.26 -20.87 -60.68
CA GLU A 540 -48.66 -22.19 -60.94
C GLU A 540 -49.50 -23.33 -60.35
N PHE A 541 -49.95 -23.21 -59.10
CA PHE A 541 -50.76 -24.25 -58.46
C PHE A 541 -52.11 -24.48 -59.17
N LYS A 542 -52.73 -23.42 -59.71
CA LYS A 542 -53.93 -23.55 -60.57
C LYS A 542 -53.62 -24.16 -61.95
N GLY A 543 -52.39 -24.01 -62.44
CA GLY A 543 -51.90 -24.72 -63.62
C GLY A 543 -51.82 -26.23 -63.37
N LEU A 544 -51.15 -26.66 -62.29
CA LEU A 544 -51.00 -28.09 -61.95
C LEU A 544 -52.35 -28.77 -61.64
N MET A 545 -53.25 -28.10 -60.90
CA MET A 545 -54.54 -28.67 -60.50
C MET A 545 -55.53 -28.92 -61.67
N ASN A 546 -55.20 -28.45 -62.88
CA ASN A 546 -55.95 -28.77 -64.11
C ASN A 546 -55.39 -29.99 -64.88
N GLN A 547 -54.24 -30.56 -64.47
CA GLN A 547 -53.63 -31.74 -65.13
C GLN A 547 -53.79 -33.06 -64.37
N THR A 548 -54.35 -33.03 -63.15
CA THR A 548 -54.51 -34.21 -62.27
C THR A 548 -55.96 -34.51 -61.91
N LYS A 549 -56.90 -34.15 -62.79
CA LYS A 549 -58.36 -34.34 -62.58
C LYS A 549 -59.05 -35.36 -63.49
N GLU A 550 -58.27 -36.21 -64.14
CA GLU A 550 -58.73 -37.46 -64.76
C GLU A 550 -58.02 -38.66 -64.11
N GLU A 551 -58.56 -39.18 -62.99
CA GLU A 551 -58.56 -40.62 -62.58
C GLU A 551 -59.08 -40.84 -61.13
N LYS A 552 -60.27 -41.47 -61.01
CA LYS A 552 -60.84 -42.39 -59.96
C LYS A 552 -60.53 -42.13 -58.45
N GLU A 553 -61.48 -41.94 -57.51
CA GLU A 553 -62.72 -42.67 -57.08
C GLU A 553 -62.56 -43.74 -55.95
N ILE A 554 -63.43 -43.68 -54.90
CA ILE A 554 -63.76 -44.72 -53.86
C ILE A 554 -62.68 -44.94 -52.74
N GLU A 555 -62.92 -45.30 -51.45
CA GLU A 555 -64.07 -45.85 -50.66
C GLU A 555 -64.31 -45.16 -49.26
N GLU A 556 -64.52 -45.89 -48.14
CA GLU A 556 -65.13 -45.42 -46.85
C GLU A 556 -64.49 -45.91 -45.50
N ALA A 557 -64.96 -45.36 -44.36
CA ALA A 557 -65.18 -45.99 -43.00
C ALA A 557 -64.11 -45.96 -41.83
N PRO A 558 -64.51 -46.09 -40.50
CA PRO A 558 -63.81 -45.41 -39.34
C PRO A 558 -63.68 -46.15 -37.93
N HIS A 559 -63.23 -45.40 -36.87
CA HIS A 559 -63.53 -45.51 -35.38
C HIS A 559 -62.50 -46.19 -34.34
N PRO A 560 -62.68 -46.28 -32.97
CA PRO A 560 -62.11 -45.35 -31.92
C PRO A 560 -61.59 -45.93 -30.51
N ASN A 561 -61.20 -45.08 -29.49
CA ASN A 561 -61.54 -45.13 -28.00
C ASN A 561 -60.52 -44.93 -26.79
N THR A 562 -60.62 -43.80 -26.03
CA THR A 562 -60.82 -43.60 -24.52
C THR A 562 -59.74 -43.89 -23.37
N PRO A 563 -59.94 -43.72 -22.01
CA PRO A 563 -59.47 -42.51 -21.21
C PRO A 563 -59.07 -42.62 -19.66
N SER A 564 -58.97 -41.47 -18.93
CA SER A 564 -58.99 -41.18 -17.43
C SER A 564 -57.70 -41.35 -16.56
N GLY A 565 -57.49 -40.86 -15.30
CA GLY A 565 -58.16 -39.99 -14.25
C GLY A 565 -57.70 -40.35 -12.78
N GLY A 566 -57.72 -39.59 -11.65
CA GLY A 566 -57.99 -38.18 -11.20
C GLY A 566 -58.04 -37.98 -9.62
N LEU A 567 -58.00 -36.74 -9.06
CA LEU A 567 -58.23 -36.27 -7.61
C LEU A 567 -57.14 -36.56 -6.51
N ARG A 568 -56.96 -35.96 -5.28
CA ARG A 568 -57.46 -34.83 -4.38
C ARG A 568 -57.98 -35.28 -2.95
N ASP A 569 -57.94 -34.57 -1.78
CA ASP A 569 -57.29 -33.34 -1.20
C ASP A 569 -57.46 -33.29 0.40
N GLU A 570 -57.21 -32.15 1.11
CA GLU A 570 -57.59 -31.70 2.51
C GLU A 570 -56.70 -31.86 3.80
N MET A 571 -56.98 -31.04 4.86
CA MET A 571 -56.31 -30.91 6.20
C MET A 571 -57.27 -30.48 7.35
N PRO A 572 -56.94 -30.74 8.65
CA PRO A 572 -57.25 -29.78 9.74
C PRO A 572 -56.17 -29.60 10.85
N THR A 573 -56.35 -28.61 11.74
CA THR A 573 -55.35 -28.08 12.71
C THR A 573 -55.60 -28.38 14.20
N THR A 574 -54.54 -28.49 15.04
CA THR A 574 -54.55 -28.18 16.49
C THR A 574 -53.16 -27.81 17.05
N GLN A 575 -53.08 -27.16 18.22
CA GLN A 575 -51.87 -27.01 19.06
C GLN A 575 -52.14 -27.56 20.47
N PRO A 576 -51.11 -28.01 21.22
CA PRO A 576 -50.67 -27.21 22.37
C PRO A 576 -49.13 -27.25 22.67
N LYS A 577 -48.73 -26.47 23.69
CA LYS A 577 -47.33 -26.19 24.11
C LYS A 577 -46.55 -27.43 24.59
N GLY A 578 -45.26 -27.54 24.20
CA GLY A 578 -44.32 -28.57 24.71
C GLY A 578 -42.85 -28.13 24.64
N LYS A 579 -42.11 -28.37 25.74
CA LYS A 579 -40.72 -27.98 26.08
C LYS A 579 -39.64 -28.05 24.97
N LEU A 580 -38.59 -27.21 25.10
CA LEU A 580 -37.30 -27.40 24.44
C LEU A 580 -36.69 -28.76 24.83
N HIS A 581 -36.49 -29.66 23.85
CA HIS A 581 -35.41 -30.67 23.78
C HIS A 581 -35.62 -31.55 22.52
N ASP A 582 -35.14 -31.12 21.33
CA ASP A 582 -34.58 -32.06 20.30
C ASP A 582 -33.91 -31.42 19.05
N THR A 583 -33.52 -30.14 19.09
CA THR A 583 -32.94 -29.46 17.91
C THR A 583 -31.55 -29.98 17.48
N ARG A 584 -30.92 -30.85 18.26
CA ARG A 584 -29.56 -31.34 18.00
C ARG A 584 -29.55 -32.54 17.05
N ASP A 585 -30.33 -33.55 17.38
CA ASP A 585 -30.55 -34.76 16.58
C ASP A 585 -31.15 -34.47 15.19
N ALA A 586 -31.91 -33.37 15.04
CA ALA A 586 -32.37 -32.88 13.74
C ALA A 586 -31.23 -32.29 12.89
N PHE A 587 -30.31 -31.54 13.51
CA PHE A 587 -29.17 -30.94 12.83
C PHE A 587 -28.10 -31.98 12.46
N ASP A 588 -27.74 -32.86 13.40
CA ASP A 588 -26.72 -33.88 13.20
C ASP A 588 -27.13 -34.88 12.09
N ARG A 589 -28.42 -35.27 12.01
CA ARG A 589 -28.95 -36.11 10.92
C ARG A 589 -29.00 -35.41 9.55
N ALA A 590 -29.13 -34.08 9.51
CA ALA A 590 -29.00 -33.33 8.27
C ALA A 590 -27.51 -33.24 7.84
N PHE A 591 -26.62 -33.00 8.80
CA PHE A 591 -25.18 -32.85 8.58
C PHE A 591 -24.51 -34.15 8.13
N GLU A 592 -24.90 -35.31 8.69
CA GLU A 592 -24.40 -36.62 8.25
C GLU A 592 -24.82 -36.96 6.80
N LYS A 593 -25.99 -36.46 6.35
CA LYS A 593 -26.52 -36.72 5.02
C LYS A 593 -25.73 -36.02 3.90
N ASP A 594 -25.22 -34.82 4.15
CA ASP A 594 -24.47 -34.03 3.17
C ASP A 594 -22.93 -34.26 3.23
N THR A 595 -22.37 -34.63 4.39
CA THR A 595 -20.90 -34.65 4.58
C THR A 595 -20.24 -36.03 4.58
N GLY A 596 -21.00 -37.10 4.84
CA GLY A 596 -20.52 -38.48 4.78
C GLY A 596 -19.42 -38.88 5.79
N PRO A 597 -18.89 -40.12 5.73
CA PRO A 597 -18.16 -40.71 6.86
C PRO A 597 -16.77 -40.14 7.19
N LYS A 598 -16.24 -39.16 6.44
CA LYS A 598 -14.82 -38.76 6.52
C LYS A 598 -14.46 -37.91 7.76
N ILE A 599 -15.38 -37.18 8.36
CA ILE A 599 -15.06 -36.15 9.39
C ILE A 599 -15.00 -36.69 10.84
N ARG A 600 -14.82 -38.01 11.03
CA ARG A 600 -14.63 -38.59 12.38
C ARG A 600 -13.21 -38.45 12.96
N LYS A 601 -12.21 -38.05 12.16
CA LYS A 601 -10.81 -37.91 12.62
C LYS A 601 -10.43 -36.55 13.21
N HIS A 602 -11.14 -35.45 12.93
CA HIS A 602 -10.73 -34.11 13.40
C HIS A 602 -11.43 -33.64 14.68
N THR A 603 -12.62 -34.14 15.00
CA THR A 603 -13.34 -33.78 16.25
C THR A 603 -12.62 -34.21 17.53
N GLY A 604 -11.69 -35.17 17.44
CA GLY A 604 -10.83 -35.59 18.56
C GLY A 604 -9.76 -34.57 18.96
N TYR A 605 -9.34 -33.68 18.05
CA TYR A 605 -8.31 -32.68 18.34
C TYR A 605 -8.89 -31.49 19.12
N ILE A 606 -10.05 -30.99 18.68
CA ILE A 606 -10.79 -29.87 19.30
C ILE A 606 -11.12 -30.19 20.78
N LYS A 607 -11.47 -31.44 21.10
CA LYS A 607 -11.76 -31.86 22.48
C LYS A 607 -10.57 -31.80 23.46
N LYS A 608 -9.32 -31.64 22.98
CA LYS A 608 -8.14 -31.53 23.85
C LYS A 608 -7.68 -30.10 24.13
N THR A 609 -7.99 -29.13 23.29
CA THR A 609 -7.51 -27.73 23.43
C THR A 609 -8.51 -26.77 24.10
N VAL A 610 -9.81 -27.10 24.08
CA VAL A 610 -10.87 -26.23 24.63
C VAL A 610 -10.86 -26.02 26.16
N PRO A 611 -10.39 -26.93 27.05
CA PRO A 611 -10.51 -26.74 28.51
C PRO A 611 -9.93 -25.43 29.07
N ASP A 612 -8.86 -24.91 28.47
CA ASP A 612 -8.14 -23.74 28.97
C ASP A 612 -8.73 -22.42 28.43
N PHE A 613 -9.49 -22.46 27.32
CA PHE A 613 -10.03 -21.27 26.66
C PHE A 613 -11.07 -20.56 27.52
N ARG A 614 -12.03 -21.33 28.06
CA ARG A 614 -13.09 -20.82 28.96
C ARG A 614 -12.51 -20.24 30.26
N LYS A 615 -11.41 -20.82 30.74
CA LYS A 615 -10.68 -20.38 31.95
C LYS A 615 -9.90 -19.07 31.75
N ARG A 616 -9.54 -18.75 30.50
CA ARG A 616 -8.70 -17.60 30.13
C ARG A 616 -9.48 -16.36 29.70
N PHE A 617 -10.71 -16.52 29.20
CA PHE A 617 -11.52 -15.42 28.65
C PHE A 617 -12.89 -15.21 29.32
N GLY A 618 -13.30 -16.12 30.21
CA GLY A 618 -14.54 -16.01 30.99
C GLY A 618 -15.82 -16.38 30.21
N ASP A 619 -16.89 -16.68 30.95
CA ASP A 619 -18.13 -17.23 30.39
C ASP A 619 -18.81 -16.31 29.36
N ALA A 620 -18.79 -15.00 29.57
CA ALA A 620 -19.41 -14.02 28.66
C ALA A 620 -18.71 -13.95 27.29
N THR A 621 -17.41 -14.28 27.22
CA THR A 621 -16.63 -14.32 25.97
C THR A 621 -16.70 -15.70 25.30
N TYR A 622 -17.07 -16.74 26.04
CA TYR A 622 -17.31 -18.09 25.51
C TYR A 622 -18.74 -18.28 24.96
N ALA A 623 -19.66 -17.36 25.28
CA ALA A 623 -21.07 -17.38 24.87
C ALA A 623 -21.40 -16.42 23.71
N ARG A 624 -20.38 -15.75 23.14
CA ARG A 624 -20.43 -15.01 21.87
C ARG A 624 -19.70 -15.81 20.80
#